data_AF-A0A534PXI3-F1
#
_entry.id   AF-A0A534PXI3-F1
#
_cell.length_a   1.000
_cell.length_b   1.000
_cell.length_c   1.000
_cell.angle_alpha   90.00
_cell.angle_beta   90.00
_cell.angle_gamma   90.00
#
_symmetry.space_group_name_H-M   'P 1'
#
loop_
_entity.id
_entity.type
_entity.pdbx_description
1 polymer ?
#
loop_
_entity_poly.entity_id
_entity_poly.type
_entity_poly.pdbx_seq_one_letter_code
_entity_poly.pdbx_strand_id
1 'polypeptide(L)'
;MAESCNGVSNSCPPDGFVAGGTTCRAAAGVCDLAETCTGSSATCPNDAKSTAVCRASAGVCDVAESCDGVGDSCPPDSVAPAGTTCRLAAGVCDLEEDCDGSAVNCPADAKSTATCRPATGVCDVDEVCDGVANDCPHDDVAAAGTPCRLAAGVCDLEEDCDGSRVDCPADVKSTAVCRPAAGACDVDEICDGVANDCPADDVAPGGTPCRLGAGVCDLEDFCDGIANDCPADDVAPGGTPCRLGAGVCDLEEDCDGASVDCPADAKSTAVCRPAAGVCDVDEMCDGVADACPADDVAPAGMPCRLAAGACDLEEDCDGASVDCPADAKSTAVCRAAAGVCDLEDDCDGASVDCPPDAKSTAVCRPAAGLCDVGEVCDGFADDCPADDIAAAGTPCRAAAGVCDLEEDCDGASVNCPADAKSTDVCRPAAGDCDLDEVCDGVANACPPDAFLPGGTVCRDAVDECDIAETCSGANANCPQDTGRPDSDHDGICDALDDCPNASDGTQADSDGDGIGDACDPCTN
;
A
#
# COMPACT_ATOMS: atom_id res chain seq x y z
N MET A 1 -164.02 14.13 -80.79
CA MET A 1 -164.57 15.51 -81.00
C MET A 1 -166.03 15.38 -81.46
N ALA A 2 -166.88 16.41 -81.36
CA ALA A 2 -168.30 16.30 -81.74
C ALA A 2 -168.52 16.48 -83.26
N GLU A 3 -169.30 15.61 -83.88
CA GLU A 3 -169.53 15.56 -85.34
C GLU A 3 -170.85 16.21 -85.76
N SER A 4 -170.88 16.83 -86.94
CA SER A 4 -172.07 17.52 -87.47
C SER A 4 -172.43 16.99 -88.87
N CYS A 5 -173.71 16.69 -89.10
CA CYS A 5 -174.18 16.04 -90.32
C CYS A 5 -174.15 16.99 -91.54
N ASN A 6 -173.61 16.54 -92.66
CA ASN A 6 -173.49 17.32 -93.90
C ASN A 6 -174.77 17.36 -94.78
N GLY A 7 -175.85 16.74 -94.32
CA GLY A 7 -177.17 16.78 -94.98
C GLY A 7 -177.33 15.90 -96.23
N VAL A 8 -176.36 15.05 -96.58
CA VAL A 8 -176.40 14.27 -97.85
C VAL A 8 -176.44 12.73 -97.63
N SER A 9 -176.14 12.21 -96.44
CA SER A 9 -176.22 10.77 -96.14
C SER A 9 -176.75 10.47 -94.74
N ASN A 10 -177.37 9.30 -94.55
CA ASN A 10 -177.95 8.85 -93.27
C ASN A 10 -176.94 8.17 -92.33
N SER A 11 -175.63 8.34 -92.55
CA SER A 11 -174.56 7.72 -91.75
C SER A 11 -173.70 8.80 -91.08
N CYS A 12 -173.46 8.70 -89.76
CA CYS A 12 -172.46 9.56 -89.09
C CYS A 12 -171.03 9.20 -89.53
N PRO A 13 -170.11 10.18 -89.64
CA PRO A 13 -168.68 9.92 -89.81
C PRO A 13 -168.09 9.09 -88.64
N PRO A 14 -166.95 8.40 -88.84
CA PRO A 14 -166.24 7.71 -87.77
C PRO A 14 -165.56 8.66 -86.76
N ASP A 15 -165.52 8.25 -85.49
CA ASP A 15 -165.01 9.04 -84.35
C ASP A 15 -163.64 9.68 -84.59
N GLY A 16 -163.55 11.00 -84.37
CA GLY A 16 -162.28 11.75 -84.39
C GLY A 16 -161.53 11.73 -83.04
N PHE A 17 -160.33 11.12 -83.00
CA PHE A 17 -159.37 11.15 -81.87
C PHE A 17 -158.38 12.32 -81.96
N VAL A 18 -157.83 12.77 -80.82
CA VAL A 18 -156.74 13.77 -80.79
C VAL A 18 -155.45 13.22 -81.41
N ALA A 19 -154.57 14.08 -81.93
CA ALA A 19 -153.35 13.66 -82.61
C ALA A 19 -152.40 12.84 -81.70
N GLY A 20 -151.75 11.83 -82.27
CA GLY A 20 -150.71 11.08 -81.59
C GLY A 20 -149.57 11.99 -81.10
N GLY A 21 -149.08 11.75 -79.88
CA GLY A 21 -148.07 12.61 -79.22
C GLY A 21 -148.64 13.69 -78.31
N THR A 22 -149.96 13.87 -78.25
CA THR A 22 -150.59 14.79 -77.29
C THR A 22 -150.55 14.19 -75.88
N THR A 23 -149.94 14.86 -74.91
CA THR A 23 -149.87 14.38 -73.51
C THR A 23 -151.27 14.21 -72.93
N CYS A 24 -151.58 13.00 -72.49
CA CYS A 24 -152.85 12.66 -71.85
C CYS A 24 -152.74 12.38 -70.36
N ARG A 25 -151.53 12.10 -69.87
CA ARG A 25 -151.15 12.14 -68.45
C ARG A 25 -149.76 12.77 -68.35
N ALA A 26 -149.60 13.75 -67.46
CA ALA A 26 -148.30 14.35 -67.18
C ALA A 26 -147.58 13.52 -66.11
N ALA A 27 -146.25 13.46 -66.19
CA ALA A 27 -145.41 12.81 -65.19
C ALA A 27 -145.64 13.44 -63.80
N ALA A 28 -145.86 12.60 -62.79
CA ALA A 28 -146.08 12.95 -61.39
C ALA A 28 -144.77 13.11 -60.59
N GLY A 29 -143.63 12.71 -61.15
CA GLY A 29 -142.31 12.82 -60.52
C GLY A 29 -141.16 12.47 -61.47
N VAL A 30 -139.91 12.53 -60.98
CA VAL A 30 -138.71 12.27 -61.80
C VAL A 30 -138.60 10.83 -62.29
N CYS A 31 -139.29 9.90 -61.63
CA CYS A 31 -139.36 8.49 -62.00
C CYS A 31 -140.65 8.13 -62.75
N ASP A 32 -141.45 9.11 -63.14
CA ASP A 32 -142.69 8.92 -63.90
C ASP A 32 -142.54 9.39 -65.35
N LEU A 33 -143.06 8.64 -66.31
CA LEU A 33 -143.06 9.06 -67.72
C LEU A 33 -144.40 9.70 -68.04
N ALA A 34 -144.39 10.80 -68.79
CA ALA A 34 -145.62 11.39 -69.29
C ALA A 34 -146.19 10.55 -70.46
N GLU A 35 -147.41 10.03 -70.34
CA GLU A 35 -148.06 9.31 -71.43
C GLU A 35 -148.65 10.25 -72.46
N THR A 36 -148.45 9.87 -73.72
CA THR A 36 -149.02 10.57 -74.86
C THR A 36 -150.06 9.71 -75.55
N CYS A 37 -151.14 10.34 -76.03
CA CYS A 37 -152.15 9.69 -76.84
C CYS A 37 -151.49 9.02 -78.05
N THR A 38 -151.93 7.81 -78.40
CA THR A 38 -151.48 7.10 -79.62
C THR A 38 -152.10 7.67 -80.89
N GLY A 39 -153.14 8.49 -80.77
CA GLY A 39 -153.93 9.02 -81.89
C GLY A 39 -154.98 8.06 -82.43
N SER A 40 -155.13 6.87 -81.84
CA SER A 40 -156.03 5.80 -82.31
C SER A 40 -156.94 5.21 -81.22
N SER A 41 -156.88 5.71 -79.99
CA SER A 41 -157.64 5.23 -78.83
C SER A 41 -158.28 6.39 -78.08
N ALA A 42 -159.45 6.15 -77.48
CA ALA A 42 -160.13 7.09 -76.58
C ALA A 42 -159.47 7.18 -75.18
N THR A 43 -158.66 6.20 -74.80
CA THR A 43 -158.00 6.14 -73.49
C THR A 43 -156.50 6.44 -73.61
N CYS A 44 -155.96 7.11 -72.60
CA CYS A 44 -154.52 7.30 -72.43
C CYS A 44 -153.84 5.93 -72.16
N PRO A 45 -152.61 5.69 -72.64
CA PRO A 45 -151.82 4.52 -72.26
C PRO A 45 -151.71 4.33 -70.74
N ASN A 46 -151.37 3.10 -70.33
CA ASN A 46 -151.12 2.79 -68.93
C ASN A 46 -149.95 3.62 -68.40
N ASP A 47 -150.04 3.95 -67.12
CA ASP A 47 -149.05 4.71 -66.36
C ASP A 47 -147.69 3.98 -66.34
N ALA A 48 -146.66 4.57 -66.95
CA ALA A 48 -145.35 3.98 -67.17
C ALA A 48 -144.29 4.66 -66.32
N LYS A 49 -143.53 3.87 -65.55
CA LYS A 49 -142.47 4.38 -64.66
C LYS A 49 -141.08 4.17 -65.27
N SER A 50 -140.16 5.06 -64.94
CA SER A 50 -138.77 5.04 -65.39
C SER A 50 -137.98 3.96 -64.64
N THR A 51 -136.92 3.46 -65.27
CA THR A 51 -135.83 2.69 -64.61
C THR A 51 -134.48 3.39 -64.73
N ALA A 52 -134.47 4.64 -65.20
CA ALA A 52 -133.25 5.42 -65.37
C ALA A 52 -132.72 5.91 -64.01
N VAL A 53 -131.43 6.25 -64.00
CA VAL A 53 -130.79 6.95 -62.87
C VAL A 53 -131.51 8.27 -62.64
N CYS A 54 -132.09 8.44 -61.47
CA CYS A 54 -132.78 9.66 -61.06
C CYS A 54 -131.90 10.57 -60.20
N ARG A 55 -130.86 10.02 -59.57
CA ARG A 55 -129.77 10.77 -58.94
C ARG A 55 -128.44 10.11 -59.29
N ALA A 56 -127.54 10.88 -59.91
CA ALA A 56 -126.19 10.40 -60.19
C ALA A 56 -125.33 10.48 -58.92
N SER A 57 -124.37 9.57 -58.80
CA SER A 57 -123.40 9.55 -57.71
C SER A 57 -122.63 10.87 -57.62
N ALA A 58 -122.59 11.46 -56.43
CA ALA A 58 -121.92 12.73 -56.10
C ALA A 58 -120.44 12.56 -55.70
N GLY A 59 -119.96 11.33 -55.54
CA GLY A 59 -118.59 11.02 -55.14
C GLY A 59 -118.31 9.51 -55.12
N VAL A 60 -117.05 9.12 -54.96
CA VAL A 60 -116.63 7.70 -55.03
C VAL A 60 -117.27 6.81 -53.96
N CYS A 61 -117.77 7.39 -52.87
CA CYS A 61 -118.49 6.71 -51.79
C CYS A 61 -120.01 6.91 -51.86
N ASP A 62 -120.53 7.37 -52.99
CA ASP A 62 -121.96 7.64 -53.19
C ASP A 62 -122.57 6.67 -54.21
N VAL A 63 -123.74 6.11 -53.90
CA VAL A 63 -124.41 5.15 -54.78
C VAL A 63 -125.41 5.89 -55.66
N ALA A 64 -125.30 5.76 -56.98
CA ALA A 64 -126.28 6.37 -57.87
C ALA A 64 -127.66 5.69 -57.72
N GLU A 65 -128.71 6.45 -57.38
CA GLU A 65 -130.07 5.90 -57.33
C GLU A 65 -130.74 5.84 -58.70
N SER A 66 -131.30 4.67 -58.98
CA SER A 66 -132.14 4.43 -60.16
C SER A 66 -133.59 4.22 -59.76
N CYS A 67 -134.49 4.71 -60.60
CA CYS A 67 -135.92 4.45 -60.44
C CYS A 67 -136.19 2.93 -60.47
N ASP A 68 -137.11 2.47 -59.64
CA ASP A 68 -137.41 1.04 -59.46
C ASP A 68 -138.43 0.50 -60.49
N GLY A 69 -138.94 1.37 -61.37
CA GLY A 69 -139.99 1.02 -62.34
C GLY A 69 -141.39 0.89 -61.71
N VAL A 70 -141.59 1.35 -60.47
CA VAL A 70 -142.87 1.25 -59.73
C VAL A 70 -143.32 2.58 -59.15
N GLY A 71 -142.44 3.36 -58.52
CA GLY A 71 -142.76 4.63 -57.88
C GLY A 71 -142.51 5.87 -58.74
N ASP A 72 -143.18 6.98 -58.41
CA ASP A 72 -143.01 8.28 -59.10
C ASP A 72 -141.76 9.05 -58.62
N SER A 73 -141.27 8.70 -57.44
CA SER A 73 -140.15 9.35 -56.76
C SER A 73 -138.88 8.53 -56.84
N CYS A 74 -137.74 9.22 -56.88
CA CYS A 74 -136.42 8.59 -56.77
C CYS A 74 -136.24 7.95 -55.37
N PRO A 75 -135.56 6.80 -55.25
CA PRO A 75 -135.19 6.24 -53.95
C PRO A 75 -134.41 7.23 -53.05
N PRO A 76 -134.43 7.02 -51.72
CA PRO A 76 -133.64 7.82 -50.79
C PRO A 76 -132.15 7.76 -51.14
N ASP A 77 -131.47 8.88 -50.88
CA ASP A 77 -130.03 9.03 -51.07
C ASP A 77 -129.24 8.04 -50.21
N SER A 78 -128.33 7.29 -50.82
CA SER A 78 -127.62 6.18 -50.21
C SER A 78 -126.13 6.23 -50.51
N VAL A 79 -125.33 6.16 -49.45
CA VAL A 79 -123.87 6.09 -49.54
C VAL A 79 -123.38 4.64 -49.55
N ALA A 80 -122.18 4.41 -50.06
CA ALA A 80 -121.54 3.10 -50.07
C ALA A 80 -121.38 2.55 -48.63
N PRO A 81 -121.49 1.22 -48.42
CA PRO A 81 -121.30 0.62 -47.09
C PRO A 81 -119.94 0.94 -46.47
N ALA A 82 -119.89 1.03 -45.13
CA ALA A 82 -118.63 1.17 -44.41
C ALA A 82 -117.68 0.00 -44.74
N GLY A 83 -116.40 0.32 -45.01
CA GLY A 83 -115.41 -0.67 -45.46
C GLY A 83 -115.37 -0.89 -46.98
N THR A 84 -116.08 -0.07 -47.76
CA THR A 84 -115.93 -0.07 -49.22
C THR A 84 -114.68 0.71 -49.59
N THR A 85 -113.66 0.03 -50.12
CA THR A 85 -112.41 0.67 -50.55
C THR A 85 -112.66 1.74 -51.60
N CYS A 86 -112.30 2.98 -51.28
CA CYS A 86 -112.45 4.14 -52.16
C CYS A 86 -111.12 4.67 -52.69
N ARG A 87 -110.00 4.34 -52.04
CA ARG A 87 -108.64 4.54 -52.55
C ARG A 87 -107.75 3.38 -52.14
N LEU A 88 -107.09 2.75 -53.11
CA LEU A 88 -106.08 1.72 -52.87
C LEU A 88 -104.77 2.36 -52.39
N ALA A 89 -104.07 1.67 -51.49
CA ALA A 89 -102.71 2.03 -51.10
C ALA A 89 -101.76 2.01 -52.32
N ALA A 90 -100.98 3.08 -52.49
CA ALA A 90 -100.01 3.25 -53.57
C ALA A 90 -98.59 2.77 -53.21
N GLY A 91 -98.36 2.27 -52.00
CA GLY A 91 -97.08 1.75 -51.53
C GLY A 91 -97.19 1.20 -50.09
N VAL A 92 -96.10 0.64 -49.55
CA VAL A 92 -96.11 -0.01 -48.22
C VAL A 92 -96.31 0.97 -47.05
N CYS A 93 -96.04 2.26 -47.28
CA CYS A 93 -96.29 3.33 -46.31
C CYS A 93 -97.59 4.08 -46.57
N ASP A 94 -98.38 3.66 -47.55
CA ASP A 94 -99.68 4.25 -47.85
C ASP A 94 -100.80 3.41 -47.25
N LEU A 95 -101.75 4.05 -46.56
CA LEU A 95 -102.89 3.34 -46.00
C LEU A 95 -103.99 3.22 -47.06
N GLU A 96 -104.76 2.14 -47.02
CA GLU A 96 -105.97 2.04 -47.82
C GLU A 96 -107.09 2.84 -47.13
N GLU A 97 -107.86 3.65 -47.86
CA GLU A 97 -109.05 4.31 -47.33
C GLU A 97 -110.31 3.65 -47.83
N ASP A 98 -111.17 3.41 -46.84
CA ASP A 98 -112.50 2.90 -47.02
C ASP A 98 -113.53 3.99 -46.74
N CYS A 99 -114.65 3.93 -47.45
CA CYS A 99 -115.83 4.71 -47.12
C CYS A 99 -116.24 4.43 -45.67
N ASP A 100 -116.63 5.48 -44.94
CA ASP A 100 -117.05 5.38 -43.53
C ASP A 100 -118.52 4.95 -43.37
N GLY A 101 -119.25 4.80 -44.49
CA GLY A 101 -120.67 4.50 -44.52
C GLY A 101 -121.58 5.70 -44.27
N SER A 102 -121.06 6.93 -44.28
CA SER A 102 -121.80 8.16 -44.00
C SER A 102 -121.50 9.32 -44.94
N ALA A 103 -120.28 9.41 -45.49
CA ALA A 103 -119.84 10.46 -46.39
C ALA A 103 -119.82 10.00 -47.87
N VAL A 104 -120.13 10.93 -48.77
CA VAL A 104 -120.10 10.71 -50.24
C VAL A 104 -118.68 10.73 -50.82
N ASN A 105 -117.73 11.30 -50.08
CA ASN A 105 -116.32 11.40 -50.47
C ASN A 105 -115.49 10.41 -49.66
N CYS A 106 -114.43 9.89 -50.27
CA CYS A 106 -113.42 9.09 -49.58
C CYS A 106 -112.74 9.92 -48.47
N PRO A 107 -112.35 9.31 -47.34
CA PRO A 107 -111.49 9.96 -46.36
C PRO A 107 -110.21 10.52 -47.00
N ALA A 108 -109.58 11.49 -46.30
CA ALA A 108 -108.32 12.05 -46.76
C ALA A 108 -107.24 10.97 -46.77
N ASP A 109 -106.37 11.03 -47.78
CA ASP A 109 -105.22 10.15 -47.94
C ASP A 109 -104.32 10.18 -46.69
N ALA A 110 -104.18 9.03 -46.03
CA ALA A 110 -103.40 8.84 -44.83
C ALA A 110 -102.17 7.96 -45.09
N LYS A 111 -101.05 8.31 -44.47
CA LYS A 111 -99.80 7.54 -44.55
C LYS A 111 -99.50 6.85 -43.22
N SER A 112 -98.85 5.70 -43.31
CA SER A 112 -98.36 4.94 -42.17
C SER A 112 -97.18 5.65 -41.49
N THR A 113 -97.00 5.40 -40.19
CA THR A 113 -95.77 5.75 -39.44
C THR A 113 -95.14 4.49 -38.83
N ALA A 114 -95.51 3.31 -39.33
CA ALA A 114 -94.98 2.04 -38.87
C ALA A 114 -93.64 1.72 -39.56
N THR A 115 -92.88 0.80 -38.96
CA THR A 115 -91.71 0.19 -39.59
C THR A 115 -92.16 -0.53 -40.86
N CYS A 116 -91.65 -0.09 -42.01
CA CYS A 116 -91.94 -0.68 -43.32
C CYS A 116 -90.88 -1.71 -43.72
N ARG A 117 -89.67 -1.60 -43.18
CA ARG A 117 -88.61 -2.61 -43.28
C ARG A 117 -87.90 -2.73 -41.94
N PRO A 118 -87.89 -3.92 -41.31
CA PRO A 118 -87.14 -4.15 -40.10
C PRO A 118 -85.66 -4.45 -40.42
N ALA A 119 -84.77 -4.03 -39.52
CA ALA A 119 -83.36 -4.31 -39.55
C ALA A 119 -83.09 -5.82 -39.58
N THR A 120 -82.21 -6.23 -40.50
CA THR A 120 -81.81 -7.63 -40.77
C THR A 120 -80.47 -8.01 -40.15
N GLY A 121 -79.71 -7.03 -39.66
CA GLY A 121 -78.42 -7.19 -38.98
C GLY A 121 -78.18 -6.10 -37.95
N VAL A 122 -77.12 -6.24 -37.15
CA VAL A 122 -76.80 -5.29 -36.05
C VAL A 122 -76.31 -3.92 -36.54
N CYS A 123 -75.86 -3.83 -37.80
CA CYS A 123 -75.49 -2.59 -38.48
C CYS A 123 -76.56 -2.12 -39.47
N ASP A 124 -77.76 -2.69 -39.40
CA ASP A 124 -78.91 -2.31 -40.22
C ASP A 124 -79.84 -1.39 -39.43
N VAL A 125 -80.48 -0.44 -40.09
CA VAL A 125 -81.39 0.51 -39.44
C VAL A 125 -82.83 0.15 -39.80
N ASP A 126 -83.74 0.20 -38.83
CA ASP A 126 -85.18 0.07 -39.13
C ASP A 126 -85.65 1.25 -39.99
N GLU A 127 -86.18 0.99 -41.19
CA GLU A 127 -86.86 2.01 -41.97
C GLU A 127 -88.31 2.17 -41.51
N VAL A 128 -88.62 3.38 -41.06
CA VAL A 128 -89.94 3.76 -40.58
C VAL A 128 -90.57 4.72 -41.57
N CYS A 129 -91.84 4.50 -41.90
CA CYS A 129 -92.59 5.43 -42.72
C CYS A 129 -92.64 6.81 -42.03
N ASP A 130 -92.40 7.87 -42.80
CA ASP A 130 -92.31 9.25 -42.29
C ASP A 130 -93.68 9.93 -42.09
N GLY A 131 -94.77 9.23 -42.41
CA GLY A 131 -96.13 9.78 -42.40
C GLY A 131 -96.44 10.71 -43.58
N VAL A 132 -95.59 10.72 -44.62
CA VAL A 132 -95.74 11.59 -45.81
C VAL A 132 -95.59 10.81 -47.12
N ALA A 133 -94.57 9.97 -47.26
CA ALA A 133 -94.29 9.22 -48.48
C ALA A 133 -95.12 7.92 -48.59
N ASN A 134 -95.38 7.49 -49.83
CA ASN A 134 -96.07 6.21 -50.12
C ASN A 134 -95.13 5.02 -49.99
N ASP A 135 -93.86 5.23 -50.30
CA ASP A 135 -92.82 4.22 -50.30
C ASP A 135 -92.02 4.28 -48.99
N CYS A 136 -91.47 3.13 -48.61
CA CYS A 136 -90.52 3.06 -47.51
C CYS A 136 -89.28 3.92 -47.85
N PRO A 137 -88.65 4.57 -46.86
CA PRO A 137 -87.34 5.19 -47.04
C PRO A 137 -86.31 4.23 -47.65
N HIS A 138 -85.23 4.79 -48.19
CA HIS A 138 -84.15 3.98 -48.73
C HIS A 138 -83.54 3.10 -47.64
N ASP A 139 -83.07 1.92 -48.05
CA ASP A 139 -82.38 0.93 -47.21
C ASP A 139 -81.07 1.51 -46.68
N ASP A 140 -81.03 1.86 -45.40
CA ASP A 140 -79.93 2.60 -44.79
C ASP A 140 -79.22 1.74 -43.74
N VAL A 141 -77.89 1.69 -43.82
CA VAL A 141 -77.06 1.04 -42.81
C VAL A 141 -76.59 2.04 -41.76
N ALA A 142 -76.28 1.54 -40.57
CA ALA A 142 -75.75 2.33 -39.47
C ALA A 142 -74.49 3.09 -39.92
N ALA A 143 -74.33 4.31 -39.39
CA ALA A 143 -73.20 5.17 -39.75
C ALA A 143 -71.86 4.49 -39.42
N ALA A 144 -70.84 4.76 -40.24
CA ALA A 144 -69.49 4.27 -39.98
C ALA A 144 -68.98 4.72 -38.60
N GLY A 145 -68.41 3.81 -37.82
CA GLY A 145 -68.00 4.08 -36.42
C GLY A 145 -69.10 3.85 -35.38
N THR A 146 -70.23 3.25 -35.75
CA THR A 146 -71.25 2.81 -34.79
C THR A 146 -70.83 1.46 -34.20
N PRO A 147 -70.62 1.32 -32.87
CA PRO A 147 -70.21 0.06 -32.27
C PRO A 147 -71.25 -1.03 -32.46
N CYS A 148 -70.84 -2.16 -33.06
CA CYS A 148 -71.69 -3.31 -33.32
C CYS A 148 -71.28 -4.56 -32.54
N ARG A 149 -70.03 -4.64 -32.08
CA ARG A 149 -69.56 -5.60 -31.10
C ARG A 149 -68.59 -4.91 -30.15
N LEU A 150 -68.95 -4.86 -28.87
CA LEU A 150 -68.10 -4.31 -27.82
C LEU A 150 -66.96 -5.28 -27.51
N ALA A 151 -65.78 -4.73 -27.18
CA ALA A 151 -64.65 -5.52 -26.73
C ALA A 151 -64.99 -6.35 -25.47
N ALA A 152 -64.78 -7.66 -25.52
CA ALA A 152 -65.02 -8.58 -24.41
C ALA A 152 -63.82 -8.77 -23.45
N GLY A 153 -62.70 -8.10 -23.73
CA GLY A 153 -61.48 -8.11 -22.91
C GLY A 153 -60.41 -7.18 -23.47
N VAL A 154 -59.27 -7.06 -22.80
CA VAL A 154 -58.20 -6.12 -23.19
C VAL A 154 -57.49 -6.49 -24.50
N CYS A 155 -57.58 -7.76 -24.91
CA CYS A 155 -57.07 -8.24 -26.18
C CYS A 155 -58.15 -8.31 -27.28
N ASP A 156 -59.37 -7.88 -26.97
CA ASP A 156 -60.46 -7.82 -27.92
C ASP A 156 -60.60 -6.40 -28.47
N LEU A 157 -60.78 -6.26 -29.79
CA LEU A 157 -61.03 -4.97 -30.39
C LEU A 157 -62.53 -4.72 -30.46
N GLU A 158 -62.93 -3.47 -30.28
CA GLU A 158 -64.30 -3.07 -30.59
C GLU A 158 -64.47 -3.04 -32.11
N GLU A 159 -65.51 -3.69 -32.62
CA GLU A 159 -65.88 -3.58 -34.02
C GLU A 159 -67.00 -2.58 -34.22
N ASP A 160 -66.75 -1.71 -35.18
CA ASP A 160 -67.69 -0.71 -35.64
C ASP A 160 -68.27 -1.10 -37.00
N CYS A 161 -69.51 -0.70 -37.24
CA CYS A 161 -70.11 -0.71 -38.57
C CYS A 161 -69.23 0.10 -39.53
N ASP A 162 -69.07 -0.40 -40.76
CA ASP A 162 -68.26 0.25 -41.80
C ASP A 162 -69.03 1.28 -42.64
N GLY A 163 -70.34 1.44 -42.38
CA GLY A 163 -71.24 2.30 -43.14
C GLY A 163 -71.65 1.75 -44.50
N SER A 164 -71.41 0.46 -44.77
CA SER A 164 -71.72 -0.19 -46.05
C SER A 164 -72.33 -1.59 -45.94
N ARG A 165 -72.20 -2.27 -44.80
CA ARG A 165 -72.71 -3.63 -44.55
C ARG A 165 -73.70 -3.65 -43.39
N VAL A 166 -74.69 -4.55 -43.48
CA VAL A 166 -75.70 -4.81 -42.43
C VAL A 166 -75.18 -5.69 -41.29
N ASP A 167 -74.15 -6.49 -41.57
CA ASP A 167 -73.48 -7.34 -40.60
C ASP A 167 -72.28 -6.60 -40.00
N CYS A 168 -72.06 -6.81 -38.70
CA CYS A 168 -70.85 -6.35 -38.02
C CYS A 168 -69.61 -7.03 -38.63
N PRO A 169 -68.47 -6.32 -38.75
CA PRO A 169 -67.22 -6.94 -39.17
C PRO A 169 -66.86 -8.20 -38.36
N ALA A 170 -65.99 -9.01 -38.98
CA ALA A 170 -65.45 -10.20 -38.32
C ALA A 170 -64.74 -9.79 -37.02
N ASP A 171 -64.83 -10.66 -36.02
CA ASP A 171 -64.24 -10.47 -34.70
C ASP A 171 -62.71 -10.44 -34.79
N VAL A 172 -62.08 -9.32 -34.39
CA VAL A 172 -60.64 -9.10 -34.50
C VAL A 172 -60.02 -8.96 -33.12
N LYS A 173 -59.02 -9.79 -32.84
CA LYS A 173 -58.23 -9.69 -31.62
C LYS A 173 -56.96 -8.88 -31.85
N SER A 174 -56.55 -8.18 -30.81
CA SER A 174 -55.29 -7.43 -30.77
C SER A 174 -54.09 -8.39 -30.84
N THR A 175 -52.97 -7.86 -31.34
CA THR A 175 -51.63 -8.47 -31.23
C THR A 175 -50.65 -7.53 -30.52
N ALA A 176 -51.19 -6.50 -29.86
CA ALA A 176 -50.42 -5.54 -29.10
C ALA A 176 -50.10 -6.07 -27.69
N VAL A 177 -49.16 -5.40 -27.03
CA VAL A 177 -48.89 -5.61 -25.60
C VAL A 177 -50.14 -5.22 -24.81
N CYS A 178 -50.68 -6.16 -24.04
CA CYS A 178 -51.81 -5.93 -23.15
C CYS A 178 -51.38 -5.65 -21.71
N ARG A 179 -50.20 -6.14 -21.31
CA ARG A 179 -49.54 -5.77 -20.05
C ARG A 179 -48.04 -5.54 -20.33
N PRO A 180 -47.54 -4.31 -20.14
CA PRO A 180 -46.11 -4.05 -20.19
C PRO A 180 -45.39 -4.62 -18.97
N ALA A 181 -44.15 -5.04 -19.15
CA ALA A 181 -43.25 -5.48 -18.08
C ALA A 181 -43.13 -4.39 -16.98
N ALA A 182 -43.42 -4.76 -15.73
CA ALA A 182 -43.38 -3.88 -14.58
C ALA A 182 -42.01 -3.83 -13.87
N GLY A 183 -41.02 -4.60 -14.33
CA GLY A 183 -39.68 -4.67 -13.77
C GLY A 183 -38.69 -5.36 -14.72
N ALA A 184 -37.41 -5.39 -14.34
CA ALA A 184 -36.34 -5.96 -15.19
C ALA A 184 -36.42 -7.50 -15.33
N CYS A 185 -37.18 -8.17 -14.46
CA CYS A 185 -37.44 -9.61 -14.50
C CYS A 185 -38.88 -9.94 -14.89
N ASP A 186 -39.64 -8.96 -15.37
CA ASP A 186 -40.99 -9.13 -15.87
C ASP A 186 -40.97 -9.20 -17.42
N VAL A 187 -41.94 -9.88 -18.02
CA VAL A 187 -42.06 -9.95 -19.48
C VAL A 187 -43.32 -9.23 -19.96
N ASP A 188 -43.27 -8.70 -21.18
CA ASP A 188 -44.46 -8.13 -21.81
C ASP A 188 -45.41 -9.26 -22.22
N GLU A 189 -46.68 -9.18 -21.79
CA GLU A 189 -47.74 -10.04 -22.32
C GLU A 189 -48.32 -9.40 -23.56
N ILE A 190 -48.24 -10.18 -24.64
CA ILE A 190 -48.71 -9.79 -25.95
C ILE A 190 -49.95 -10.62 -26.25
N CYS A 191 -51.01 -9.96 -26.69
CA CYS A 191 -52.20 -10.65 -27.17
C CYS A 191 -51.84 -11.62 -28.31
N ASP A 192 -52.36 -12.85 -28.27
CA ASP A 192 -52.03 -13.90 -29.23
C ASP A 192 -52.78 -13.81 -30.56
N GLY A 193 -53.66 -12.80 -30.70
CA GLY A 193 -54.55 -12.64 -31.85
C GLY A 193 -55.73 -13.62 -31.87
N VAL A 194 -56.02 -14.31 -30.76
CA VAL A 194 -57.08 -15.31 -30.66
C VAL A 194 -57.95 -15.14 -29.40
N ALA A 195 -57.36 -14.91 -28.23
CA ALA A 195 -58.07 -14.77 -26.96
C ALA A 195 -58.52 -13.32 -26.70
N ASN A 196 -59.61 -13.17 -25.94
CA ASN A 196 -60.12 -11.85 -25.51
C ASN A 196 -59.34 -11.28 -24.32
N ASP A 197 -58.80 -12.17 -23.49
CA ASP A 197 -58.06 -11.83 -22.29
C ASP A 197 -56.55 -11.80 -22.57
N CYS A 198 -55.84 -10.97 -21.81
CA CYS A 198 -54.38 -10.99 -21.82
C CYS A 198 -53.87 -12.35 -21.32
N PRO A 199 -52.76 -12.87 -21.87
CA PRO A 199 -52.05 -14.00 -21.27
C PRO A 199 -51.80 -13.78 -19.77
N ALA A 200 -51.60 -14.89 -19.04
CA ALA A 200 -51.23 -14.80 -17.63
C ALA A 200 -49.90 -14.05 -17.47
N ASP A 201 -49.77 -13.35 -16.35
CA ASP A 201 -48.54 -12.70 -15.89
C ASP A 201 -47.42 -13.74 -15.81
N ASP A 202 -46.47 -13.64 -16.74
CA ASP A 202 -45.27 -14.46 -16.77
C ASP A 202 -44.07 -13.63 -16.31
N VAL A 203 -43.09 -14.30 -15.71
CA VAL A 203 -41.81 -13.70 -15.30
C VAL A 203 -40.66 -14.24 -16.14
N ALA A 204 -39.59 -13.46 -16.26
CA ALA A 204 -38.39 -13.86 -16.97
C ALA A 204 -37.82 -15.16 -16.37
N PRO A 205 -37.30 -16.11 -17.18
CA PRO A 205 -36.75 -17.36 -16.67
C PRO A 205 -35.62 -17.13 -15.66
N GLY A 206 -35.51 -18.03 -14.68
CA GLY A 206 -34.39 -18.03 -13.73
C GLY A 206 -33.04 -18.08 -14.46
N GLY A 207 -32.12 -17.18 -14.09
CA GLY A 207 -30.83 -17.03 -14.79
C GLY A 207 -30.83 -16.04 -15.95
N THR A 208 -31.92 -15.30 -16.17
CA THR A 208 -31.93 -14.15 -17.09
C THR A 208 -31.20 -12.97 -16.44
N PRO A 209 -30.18 -12.37 -17.06
CA PRO A 209 -29.48 -11.21 -16.49
C PRO A 209 -30.43 -10.00 -16.38
N CYS A 210 -30.52 -9.39 -15.20
CA CYS A 210 -31.41 -8.24 -14.94
C CYS A 210 -30.68 -6.99 -14.47
N ARG A 211 -29.47 -7.12 -13.93
CA ARG A 211 -28.55 -6.01 -13.66
C ARG A 211 -27.15 -6.42 -14.03
N LEU A 212 -26.50 -5.63 -14.89
CA LEU A 212 -25.09 -5.81 -15.21
C LEU A 212 -24.25 -5.25 -14.08
N GLY A 213 -23.18 -5.96 -13.71
CA GLY A 213 -22.20 -5.44 -12.75
C GLY A 213 -21.58 -4.12 -13.26
N ALA A 214 -21.66 -3.08 -12.44
CA ALA A 214 -21.14 -1.74 -12.71
C ALA A 214 -19.64 -1.59 -12.40
N GLY A 215 -19.06 -2.54 -11.66
CA GLY A 215 -17.66 -2.54 -11.24
C GLY A 215 -17.09 -3.95 -11.05
N VAL A 216 -15.81 -4.05 -10.72
CA VAL A 216 -15.12 -5.34 -10.56
C VAL A 216 -15.53 -6.10 -9.29
N CYS A 217 -16.09 -5.41 -8.31
CA CYS A 217 -16.66 -5.99 -7.09
C CYS A 217 -18.18 -6.16 -7.18
N ASP A 218 -18.78 -5.85 -8.33
CA ASP A 218 -20.21 -5.93 -8.56
C ASP A 218 -20.54 -7.22 -9.29
N LEU A 219 -21.44 -8.03 -8.72
CA LEU A 219 -21.85 -9.26 -9.38
C LEU A 219 -22.99 -8.95 -10.35
N GLU A 220 -23.05 -9.71 -11.43
CA GLU A 220 -24.21 -9.65 -12.32
C GLU A 220 -25.40 -10.31 -11.62
N ASP A 221 -26.52 -9.58 -11.50
CA ASP A 221 -27.73 -10.10 -10.90
C ASP A 221 -28.58 -10.82 -11.95
N PHE A 222 -29.19 -11.92 -11.52
CA PHE A 222 -30.05 -12.75 -12.36
C PHE A 222 -31.45 -12.87 -11.76
N CYS A 223 -32.45 -12.91 -12.62
CA CYS A 223 -33.81 -13.23 -12.21
C CYS A 223 -33.87 -14.61 -11.56
N ASP A 224 -34.72 -14.76 -10.53
CA ASP A 224 -34.95 -16.02 -9.82
C ASP A 224 -36.04 -16.89 -10.49
N GLY A 225 -36.75 -16.33 -11.48
CA GLY A 225 -37.88 -16.97 -12.15
C GLY A 225 -39.18 -16.93 -11.35
N ILE A 226 -39.26 -16.05 -10.34
CA ILE A 226 -40.42 -15.91 -9.45
C ILE A 226 -40.84 -14.44 -9.33
N ALA A 227 -39.90 -13.51 -9.12
CA ALA A 227 -40.17 -12.09 -8.90
C ALA A 227 -40.06 -11.25 -10.17
N ASN A 228 -40.90 -10.21 -10.27
CA ASN A 228 -40.90 -9.24 -11.39
C ASN A 228 -39.73 -8.26 -11.31
N ASP A 229 -39.23 -8.01 -10.10
CA ASP A 229 -38.08 -7.16 -9.84
C ASP A 229 -36.79 -7.98 -9.81
N CYS A 230 -35.70 -7.35 -10.27
CA CYS A 230 -34.37 -7.91 -10.10
C CYS A 230 -34.04 -8.01 -8.60
N PRO A 231 -33.32 -9.05 -8.14
CA PRO A 231 -32.87 -9.15 -6.76
C PRO A 231 -32.11 -7.91 -6.27
N ALA A 232 -31.93 -7.84 -4.96
CA ALA A 232 -31.07 -6.83 -4.37
C ALA A 232 -29.65 -6.96 -4.93
N ASP A 233 -28.96 -5.83 -5.07
CA ASP A 233 -27.59 -5.74 -5.59
C ASP A 233 -26.65 -6.64 -4.82
N ASP A 234 -26.22 -7.74 -5.44
CA ASP A 234 -25.24 -8.63 -4.85
C ASP A 234 -23.83 -8.10 -5.13
N VAL A 235 -23.18 -7.56 -4.10
CA VAL A 235 -21.75 -7.21 -4.15
C VAL A 235 -20.89 -8.41 -3.76
N ALA A 236 -19.70 -8.51 -4.34
CA ALA A 236 -18.74 -9.56 -4.04
C ALA A 236 -18.42 -9.60 -2.53
N PRO A 237 -18.32 -10.79 -1.90
CA PRO A 237 -18.05 -10.90 -0.48
C PRO A 237 -16.76 -10.18 -0.06
N GLY A 238 -16.75 -9.65 1.16
CA GLY A 238 -15.55 -9.06 1.75
C GLY A 238 -14.36 -10.02 1.74
N GLY A 239 -13.21 -9.57 1.22
CA GLY A 239 -12.02 -10.41 1.03
C GLY A 239 -11.93 -11.11 -0.34
N THR A 240 -12.78 -10.75 -1.30
CA THR A 240 -12.65 -11.19 -2.69
C THR A 240 -11.61 -10.31 -3.40
N PRO A 241 -10.50 -10.86 -3.93
CA PRO A 241 -9.47 -10.06 -4.60
C PRO A 241 -10.02 -9.36 -5.85
N CYS A 242 -9.92 -8.04 -5.90
CA CYS A 242 -10.37 -7.22 -7.02
C CYS A 242 -9.23 -6.54 -7.78
N ARG A 243 -8.07 -6.37 -7.14
CA ARG A 243 -6.81 -6.03 -7.79
C ARG A 243 -5.67 -6.77 -7.11
N LEU A 244 -4.93 -7.54 -7.91
CA LEU A 244 -3.71 -8.21 -7.45
C LEU A 244 -2.57 -7.19 -7.37
N GLY A 245 -1.75 -7.29 -6.33
CA GLY A 245 -0.55 -6.46 -6.21
C GLY A 245 0.46 -6.74 -7.34
N ALA A 246 0.92 -5.68 -8.01
CA ALA A 246 1.87 -5.73 -9.11
C ALA A 246 3.35 -5.87 -8.67
N GLY A 247 3.61 -5.86 -7.35
CA GLY A 247 4.95 -6.01 -6.78
C GLY A 247 4.92 -6.10 -5.25
N VAL A 248 6.10 -6.23 -4.62
CA VAL A 248 6.21 -6.41 -3.16
C VAL A 248 5.80 -5.18 -2.36
N CYS A 249 5.75 -4.00 -2.99
CA CYS A 249 5.29 -2.76 -2.37
C CYS A 249 3.84 -2.42 -2.73
N ASP A 250 3.19 -3.25 -3.56
CA ASP A 250 1.82 -3.07 -3.96
C ASP A 250 0.92 -3.99 -3.14
N LEU A 251 -0.09 -3.43 -2.48
CA LEU A 251 -1.01 -4.23 -1.69
C LEU A 251 -2.05 -4.86 -2.61
N GLU A 252 -2.50 -6.06 -2.26
CA GLU A 252 -3.68 -6.63 -2.89
C GLU A 252 -4.91 -5.91 -2.33
N GLU A 253 -5.78 -5.43 -3.22
CA GLU A 253 -7.07 -4.89 -2.82
C GLU A 253 -8.16 -5.95 -2.95
N ASP A 254 -8.90 -6.08 -1.85
CA ASP A 254 -10.08 -6.90 -1.76
C ASP A 254 -11.34 -6.03 -1.76
N CYS A 255 -12.42 -6.57 -2.31
CA CYS A 255 -13.75 -6.01 -2.10
C CYS A 255 -14.06 -5.96 -0.59
N ASP A 256 -14.76 -4.91 -0.15
CA ASP A 256 -15.14 -4.71 1.26
C ASP A 256 -16.48 -5.37 1.64
N GLY A 257 -17.18 -5.95 0.65
CA GLY A 257 -18.51 -6.54 0.82
C GLY A 257 -19.65 -5.51 0.86
N ALA A 258 -19.39 -4.26 0.47
CA ALA A 258 -20.38 -3.18 0.44
C ALA A 258 -20.30 -2.30 -0.82
N SER A 259 -19.11 -2.12 -1.40
CA SER A 259 -18.83 -1.30 -2.57
C SER A 259 -18.79 -2.13 -3.85
N VAL A 260 -19.38 -1.58 -4.93
CA VAL A 260 -19.30 -2.12 -6.31
C VAL A 260 -17.92 -1.89 -6.95
N ASP A 261 -17.20 -0.88 -6.47
CA ASP A 261 -15.86 -0.53 -6.90
C ASP A 261 -14.81 -1.16 -5.98
N CYS A 262 -13.71 -1.60 -6.57
CA CYS A 262 -12.51 -2.00 -5.84
C CYS A 262 -11.94 -0.78 -5.08
N PRO A 263 -11.41 -0.96 -3.86
CA PRO A 263 -10.72 0.10 -3.15
C PRO A 263 -9.62 0.77 -4.00
N ALA A 264 -9.28 2.00 -3.62
CA ALA A 264 -8.19 2.73 -4.27
C ALA A 264 -6.87 1.98 -4.09
N ASP A 265 -6.00 2.11 -5.10
CA ASP A 265 -4.65 1.54 -5.12
C ASP A 265 -3.86 1.93 -3.87
N ALA A 266 -3.56 0.95 -3.03
CA ALA A 266 -2.88 1.13 -1.76
C ALA A 266 -1.46 0.60 -1.87
N LYS A 267 -0.48 1.50 -1.69
CA LYS A 267 0.93 1.12 -1.66
C LYS A 267 1.39 0.95 -0.22
N SER A 268 2.24 -0.04 -0.01
CA SER A 268 2.88 -0.30 1.27
C SER A 268 3.87 0.83 1.63
N THR A 269 4.09 1.03 2.93
CA THR A 269 5.23 1.81 3.47
C THR A 269 6.12 0.96 4.36
N ALA A 270 5.96 -0.37 4.29
CA ALA A 270 6.74 -1.31 5.06
C ALA A 270 8.12 -1.55 4.44
N VAL A 271 9.01 -2.16 5.23
CA VAL A 271 10.28 -2.69 4.73
C VAL A 271 9.98 -3.79 3.72
N CYS A 272 10.38 -3.59 2.46
CA CYS A 272 10.22 -4.58 1.39
C CYS A 272 11.46 -5.46 1.23
N ARG A 273 12.63 -4.97 1.65
CA ARG A 273 13.86 -5.73 1.73
C ARG A 273 14.59 -5.34 3.01
N PRO A 274 14.76 -6.27 3.95
CA PRO A 274 15.55 -6.03 5.15
C PRO A 274 17.05 -6.01 4.83
N ALA A 275 17.80 -5.20 5.56
CA ALA A 275 19.25 -5.13 5.51
C ALA A 275 19.88 -6.52 5.74
N ALA A 276 20.69 -6.97 4.79
CA ALA A 276 21.42 -8.23 4.82
C ALA A 276 22.68 -8.18 5.69
N GLY A 277 23.17 -6.99 6.03
CA GLY A 277 24.39 -6.77 6.81
C GLY A 277 24.42 -5.41 7.51
N VAL A 278 25.48 -5.14 8.28
CA VAL A 278 25.61 -3.89 9.05
C VAL A 278 25.92 -2.66 8.18
N CYS A 279 26.40 -2.89 6.95
CA CYS A 279 26.63 -1.86 5.93
C CYS A 279 25.54 -1.86 4.86
N ASP A 280 24.38 -2.45 5.15
CA ASP A 280 23.24 -2.49 4.26
C ASP A 280 22.10 -1.63 4.82
N VAL A 281 21.26 -1.09 3.94
CA VAL A 281 20.15 -0.22 4.34
C VAL A 281 18.84 -0.99 4.15
N ASP A 282 17.91 -0.86 5.10
CA ASP A 282 16.55 -1.38 4.89
C ASP A 282 15.88 -0.60 3.74
N GLU A 283 15.48 -1.28 2.66
CA GLU A 283 14.63 -0.66 1.66
C GLU A 283 13.18 -0.68 2.11
N MET A 284 12.62 0.53 2.19
CA MET A 284 11.22 0.76 2.50
C MET A 284 10.48 1.14 1.23
N CYS A 285 9.25 0.63 1.11
CA CYS A 285 8.32 1.13 0.12
C CYS A 285 8.03 2.62 0.39
N ASP A 286 7.96 3.43 -0.66
CA ASP A 286 7.77 4.88 -0.56
C ASP A 286 6.29 5.30 -0.51
N GLY A 287 5.37 4.34 -0.55
CA GLY A 287 3.94 4.58 -0.65
C GLY A 287 3.48 5.03 -2.04
N VAL A 288 4.32 4.87 -3.07
CA VAL A 288 4.02 5.27 -4.46
C VAL A 288 4.34 4.17 -5.47
N ALA A 289 5.53 3.55 -5.41
CA ALA A 289 5.98 2.57 -6.38
C ALA A 289 5.56 1.13 -6.03
N ASP A 290 5.25 0.32 -7.06
CA ASP A 290 4.88 -1.10 -6.90
C ASP A 290 6.08 -1.99 -6.54
N ALA A 291 7.26 -1.58 -7.01
CA ALA A 291 8.51 -2.29 -6.78
C ALA A 291 9.25 -1.71 -5.57
N CYS A 292 9.92 -2.59 -4.84
CA CYS A 292 10.90 -2.18 -3.84
C CYS A 292 12.00 -1.33 -4.53
N PRO A 293 12.50 -0.26 -3.89
CA PRO A 293 13.67 0.47 -4.36
C PRO A 293 14.85 -0.45 -4.69
N ALA A 294 15.78 0.07 -5.48
CA ALA A 294 17.04 -0.63 -5.73
C ALA A 294 17.79 -0.84 -4.41
N ASP A 295 18.55 -1.94 -4.35
CA ASP A 295 19.45 -2.25 -3.22
C ASP A 295 20.38 -1.07 -2.98
N ASP A 296 20.39 -0.52 -1.78
CA ASP A 296 21.27 0.59 -1.41
C ASP A 296 22.13 0.23 -0.21
N VAL A 297 23.43 0.44 -0.36
CA VAL A 297 24.41 0.15 0.69
C VAL A 297 24.70 1.40 1.51
N ALA A 298 25.08 1.21 2.77
CA ALA A 298 25.46 2.31 3.64
C ALA A 298 26.58 3.16 3.00
N PRO A 299 26.55 4.49 3.16
CA PRO A 299 27.52 5.37 2.51
C PRO A 299 28.94 5.09 3.00
N ALA A 300 29.91 5.32 2.11
CA ALA A 300 31.32 5.18 2.45
C ALA A 300 31.70 6.09 3.64
N GLY A 301 32.38 5.53 4.65
CA GLY A 301 32.76 6.25 5.87
C GLY A 301 31.73 6.18 7.01
N MET A 302 30.65 5.40 6.86
CA MET A 302 29.76 5.08 7.98
C MET A 302 30.41 4.00 8.87
N PRO A 303 30.63 4.25 10.18
CA PRO A 303 31.26 3.27 11.06
C PRO A 303 30.41 2.01 11.20
N CYS A 304 30.98 0.86 10.87
CA CYS A 304 30.32 -0.45 10.97
C CYS A 304 30.90 -1.33 12.07
N ARG A 305 32.14 -1.07 12.49
CA ARG A 305 32.72 -1.62 13.71
C ARG A 305 33.62 -0.58 14.37
N LEU A 306 33.27 -0.21 15.61
CA LEU A 306 34.05 0.72 16.41
C LEU A 306 35.31 0.04 16.93
N ALA A 307 36.40 0.80 17.04
CA ALA A 307 37.65 0.32 17.63
C ALA A 307 37.43 -0.12 19.10
N ALA A 308 37.78 -1.37 19.41
CA ALA A 308 37.63 -1.96 20.75
C ALA A 308 38.82 -1.69 21.69
N GLY A 309 39.91 -1.11 21.20
CA GLY A 309 41.13 -0.84 21.97
C GLY A 309 42.12 0.06 21.24
N ALA A 310 43.25 0.37 21.88
CA ALA A 310 44.26 1.29 21.33
C ALA A 310 45.00 0.75 20.09
N CYS A 311 44.99 -0.58 19.89
CA CYS A 311 45.58 -1.24 18.73
C CYS A 311 44.53 -1.70 17.72
N ASP A 312 43.28 -1.29 17.90
CA ASP A 312 42.18 -1.63 17.00
C ASP A 312 41.88 -0.48 16.06
N LEU A 313 41.63 -0.78 14.78
CA LEU A 313 41.18 0.23 13.82
C LEU A 313 39.65 0.23 13.78
N GLU A 314 39.08 1.41 13.59
CA GLU A 314 37.66 1.51 13.27
C GLU A 314 37.47 1.10 11.81
N GLU A 315 36.47 0.25 11.55
CA GLU A 315 36.07 -0.09 10.19
C GLU A 315 34.82 0.68 9.78
N ASP A 316 34.93 1.29 8.61
CA ASP A 316 33.84 1.97 7.95
C ASP A 316 33.35 1.15 6.76
N CYS A 317 32.06 1.29 6.44
CA CYS A 317 31.52 0.81 5.19
C CYS A 317 32.27 1.45 4.00
N ASP A 318 32.48 0.69 2.94
CA ASP A 318 33.19 1.13 1.73
C ASP A 318 32.26 1.78 0.68
N GLY A 319 30.95 1.75 0.93
CA GLY A 319 29.92 2.21 -0.01
C GLY A 319 29.66 1.26 -1.18
N ALA A 320 30.11 0.00 -1.09
CA ALA A 320 29.91 -1.02 -2.13
C ALA A 320 29.51 -2.40 -1.58
N SER A 321 29.92 -2.73 -0.35
CA SER A 321 29.66 -4.01 0.33
C SER A 321 28.61 -3.87 1.42
N VAL A 322 27.73 -4.88 1.52
CA VAL A 322 26.76 -5.03 2.63
C VAL A 322 27.42 -5.48 3.94
N ASP A 323 28.60 -6.10 3.82
CA ASP A 323 29.40 -6.55 4.95
C ASP A 323 30.43 -5.49 5.33
N CYS A 324 30.61 -5.30 6.64
CA CYS A 324 31.71 -4.50 7.17
C CYS A 324 33.06 -5.12 6.78
N PRO A 325 34.08 -4.29 6.47
CA PRO A 325 35.42 -4.79 6.21
C PRO A 325 35.97 -5.71 7.31
N ALA A 326 36.96 -6.51 6.92
CA ALA A 326 37.64 -7.41 7.84
C ALA A 326 38.31 -6.62 8.97
N ASP A 327 38.26 -7.19 10.17
CA ASP A 327 38.82 -6.64 11.40
C ASP A 327 40.32 -6.36 11.27
N ALA A 328 40.69 -5.08 11.27
CA ALA A 328 42.05 -4.63 11.03
C ALA A 328 42.68 -4.12 12.33
N LYS A 329 43.86 -4.65 12.66
CA LYS A 329 44.64 -4.19 13.82
C LYS A 329 45.76 -3.27 13.38
N SER A 330 46.05 -2.28 14.21
CA SER A 330 47.13 -1.33 14.01
C SER A 330 48.49 -2.00 14.19
N THR A 331 49.53 -1.43 13.57
CA THR A 331 50.95 -1.70 13.87
C THR A 331 51.68 -0.44 14.34
N ALA A 332 50.91 0.60 14.67
CA ALA A 332 51.46 1.86 15.17
C ALA A 332 51.81 1.76 16.66
N VAL A 333 52.60 2.74 17.13
CA VAL A 333 52.87 2.96 18.55
C VAL A 333 51.55 3.22 19.27
N CYS A 334 51.21 2.37 20.24
CA CYS A 334 50.03 2.54 21.10
C CYS A 334 50.37 3.18 22.44
N ARG A 335 51.63 3.09 22.88
CA ARG A 335 52.15 3.86 24.02
C ARG A 335 53.55 4.37 23.69
N ALA A 336 53.70 5.70 23.74
CA ALA A 336 55.01 6.33 23.60
C ALA A 336 55.81 6.20 24.91
N ALA A 337 57.14 6.13 24.79
CA ALA A 337 58.04 6.06 25.94
C ALA A 337 57.93 7.33 26.80
N ALA A 338 57.71 7.15 28.11
CA ALA A 338 57.59 8.23 29.08
C ALA A 338 58.93 8.71 29.65
N GLY A 339 60.02 7.97 29.44
CA GLY A 339 61.37 8.30 29.92
C GLY A 339 62.46 7.44 29.28
N VAL A 340 63.72 7.66 29.65
CA VAL A 340 64.88 6.97 29.05
C VAL A 340 64.97 5.48 29.40
N CYS A 341 64.28 5.05 30.47
CA CYS A 341 64.16 3.66 30.88
C CYS A 341 62.84 3.02 30.41
N ASP A 342 62.02 3.75 29.67
CA ASP A 342 60.78 3.27 29.10
C ASP A 342 60.95 2.93 27.61
N LEU A 343 60.33 1.84 27.16
CA LEU A 343 60.31 1.46 25.75
C LEU A 343 58.98 1.87 25.13
N GLU A 344 59.00 2.21 23.85
CA GLU A 344 57.75 2.40 23.10
C GLU A 344 57.06 1.04 22.92
N ASP A 345 55.75 1.00 23.14
CA ASP A 345 54.93 -0.18 22.88
C ASP A 345 54.25 -0.04 21.52
N ASP A 346 54.63 -0.91 20.60
CA ASP A 346 54.00 -1.04 19.28
C ASP A 346 52.92 -2.11 19.28
N CYS A 347 51.84 -1.84 18.54
CA CYS A 347 50.86 -2.87 18.25
C CYS A 347 51.47 -3.98 17.36
N ASP A 348 51.10 -5.23 17.62
CA ASP A 348 51.63 -6.40 16.91
C ASP A 348 50.87 -6.75 15.62
N GLY A 349 49.81 -6.00 15.30
CA GLY A 349 48.91 -6.28 14.18
C GLY A 349 47.96 -7.45 14.40
N ALA A 350 47.82 -7.95 15.64
CA ALA A 350 46.93 -9.06 15.99
C ALA A 350 46.05 -8.80 17.22
N SER A 351 46.57 -8.10 18.24
CA SER A 351 45.85 -7.75 19.46
C SER A 351 45.09 -6.42 19.32
N VAL A 352 43.92 -6.30 19.95
CA VAL A 352 43.19 -5.02 20.11
C VAL A 352 43.78 -4.15 21.22
N ASP A 353 44.43 -4.79 22.19
CA ASP A 353 45.06 -4.13 23.33
C ASP A 353 46.53 -3.89 23.04
N CYS A 354 47.01 -2.73 23.50
CA CYS A 354 48.43 -2.43 23.55
C CYS A 354 49.17 -3.45 24.41
N PRO A 355 50.36 -3.92 24.02
CA PRO A 355 51.11 -4.85 24.85
C PRO A 355 51.43 -4.27 26.24
N PRO A 356 51.78 -5.13 27.21
CA PRO A 356 52.20 -4.70 28.53
C PRO A 356 53.42 -3.79 28.46
N ASP A 357 53.43 -2.78 29.33
CA ASP A 357 54.45 -1.75 29.46
C ASP A 357 55.87 -2.33 29.58
N ALA A 358 56.64 -2.22 28.51
CA ALA A 358 58.00 -2.75 28.48
C ALA A 358 58.99 -1.73 29.02
N LYS A 359 59.64 -2.05 30.15
CA LYS A 359 60.72 -1.23 30.72
C LYS A 359 62.10 -1.78 30.35
N SER A 360 63.04 -0.87 30.14
CA SER A 360 64.43 -1.18 29.86
C SER A 360 65.15 -1.71 31.11
N THR A 361 66.17 -2.55 30.91
CA THR A 361 67.14 -2.94 31.94
C THR A 361 68.57 -2.55 31.54
N ALA A 362 68.68 -1.64 30.57
CA ALA A 362 69.96 -1.16 30.07
C ALA A 362 70.57 -0.08 30.99
N VAL A 363 71.87 0.16 30.82
CA VAL A 363 72.55 1.31 31.43
C VAL A 363 71.92 2.58 30.86
N CYS A 364 71.34 3.41 31.74
CA CYS A 364 70.74 4.69 31.34
C CYS A 364 71.69 5.87 31.57
N ARG A 365 72.65 5.74 32.49
CA ARG A 365 73.77 6.68 32.63
C ARG A 365 75.07 5.89 32.88
N PRO A 366 76.10 6.03 32.03
CA PRO A 366 77.41 5.41 32.28
C PRO A 366 78.19 6.19 33.36
N ALA A 367 79.04 5.49 34.12
CA ALA A 367 79.94 6.11 35.09
C ALA A 367 80.91 7.10 34.41
N ALA A 368 80.96 8.34 34.91
CA ALA A 368 81.80 9.43 34.42
C ALA A 368 83.23 9.43 35.02
N GLY A 369 83.51 8.59 36.01
CA GLY A 369 84.81 8.48 36.68
C GLY A 369 84.94 7.21 37.53
N LEU A 370 86.11 7.01 38.14
CA LEU A 370 86.41 5.80 38.93
C LEU A 370 85.61 5.70 40.25
N CYS A 371 85.10 6.82 40.74
CA CYS A 371 84.25 6.90 41.93
C CYS A 371 82.78 7.20 41.58
N ASP A 372 82.39 7.09 40.31
CA ASP A 372 81.01 7.26 39.88
C ASP A 372 80.33 5.90 39.68
N VAL A 373 79.05 5.80 40.04
CA VAL A 373 78.27 4.57 39.85
C VAL A 373 77.44 4.72 38.59
N GLY A 374 77.61 3.84 37.60
CA GLY A 374 76.72 3.86 36.43
C GLY A 374 75.32 3.33 36.79
N GLU A 375 74.27 4.07 36.45
CA GLU A 375 72.89 3.67 36.71
C GLU A 375 72.34 2.80 35.59
N VAL A 376 71.61 1.79 36.03
CA VAL A 376 70.93 0.81 35.20
C VAL A 376 69.45 0.92 35.49
N CYS A 377 68.63 0.92 34.44
CA CYS A 377 67.19 0.84 34.59
C CYS A 377 66.82 -0.42 35.38
N ASP A 378 65.86 -0.30 36.30
CA ASP A 378 65.47 -1.39 37.21
C ASP A 378 64.44 -2.36 36.61
N GLY A 379 63.96 -2.06 35.39
CA GLY A 379 62.89 -2.82 34.72
C GLY A 379 61.49 -2.49 35.24
N PHE A 380 61.32 -1.41 36.00
CA PHE A 380 60.02 -0.99 36.54
C PHE A 380 59.73 0.51 36.38
N ALA A 381 60.74 1.39 36.52
CA ALA A 381 60.58 2.83 36.43
C ALA A 381 60.87 3.38 35.02
N ASP A 382 60.17 4.46 34.65
CA ASP A 382 60.31 5.14 33.35
C ASP A 382 61.60 5.97 33.26
N ASP A 383 62.05 6.46 34.41
CA ASP A 383 63.21 7.32 34.56
C ASP A 383 64.43 6.53 35.05
N CYS A 384 65.61 7.01 34.64
CA CYS A 384 66.86 6.50 35.18
C CYS A 384 66.94 6.77 36.69
N PRO A 385 67.48 5.83 37.50
CA PRO A 385 67.80 6.11 38.90
C PRO A 385 68.62 7.39 39.06
N ALA A 386 68.50 8.03 40.22
CA ALA A 386 69.26 9.23 40.50
C ALA A 386 70.77 8.95 40.47
N ASP A 387 71.53 9.91 39.96
CA ASP A 387 73.00 9.90 39.93
C ASP A 387 73.58 9.64 41.33
N ASP A 388 74.36 8.57 41.46
CA ASP A 388 74.99 8.17 42.72
C ASP A 388 76.52 8.10 42.60
N ILE A 389 77.19 8.49 43.69
CA ILE A 389 78.65 8.49 43.79
C ILE A 389 79.06 7.33 44.70
N ALA A 390 80.14 6.63 44.36
CA ALA A 390 80.66 5.53 45.17
C ALA A 390 80.85 5.96 46.62
N ALA A 391 80.41 5.11 47.55
CA ALA A 391 80.43 5.43 48.97
C ALA A 391 81.85 5.78 49.46
N ALA A 392 81.93 6.69 50.44
CA ALA A 392 83.20 7.06 51.04
C ALA A 392 83.93 5.83 51.61
N GLY A 393 85.22 5.69 51.33
CA GLY A 393 86.00 4.49 51.69
C GLY A 393 85.97 3.37 50.64
N THR A 394 85.36 3.58 49.46
CA THR A 394 85.46 2.63 48.34
C THR A 394 86.83 2.77 47.68
N PRO A 395 87.67 1.70 47.61
CA PRO A 395 88.99 1.80 47.02
C PRO A 395 88.90 2.13 45.53
N CYS A 396 89.52 3.24 45.12
CA CYS A 396 89.55 3.68 43.73
C CYS A 396 90.94 3.58 43.11
N ARG A 397 92.00 3.53 43.92
CA ARG A 397 93.34 3.16 43.52
C ARG A 397 94.04 2.41 44.66
N ALA A 398 94.50 1.19 44.37
CA ALA A 398 95.25 0.38 45.33
C ALA A 398 96.71 0.85 45.46
N ALA A 399 97.29 0.68 46.66
CA ALA A 399 98.70 0.98 46.93
C ALA A 399 99.66 0.12 46.07
N ALA A 400 100.61 0.75 45.37
CA ALA A 400 101.57 0.09 44.49
C ALA A 400 102.98 -0.10 45.11
N GLY A 401 103.08 -0.13 46.44
CA GLY A 401 104.31 -0.43 47.19
C GLY A 401 104.22 -0.05 48.67
N VAL A 402 105.28 -0.33 49.45
CA VAL A 402 105.30 -0.06 50.90
C VAL A 402 105.33 1.43 51.26
N CYS A 403 105.75 2.29 50.32
CA CYS A 403 105.72 3.74 50.47
C CYS A 403 104.55 4.39 49.72
N ASP A 404 103.60 3.60 49.25
CA ASP A 404 102.41 4.07 48.54
C ASP A 404 101.16 3.92 49.43
N LEU A 405 100.28 4.92 49.41
CA LEU A 405 99.02 4.84 50.14
C LEU A 405 97.91 4.35 49.19
N GLU A 406 96.87 3.75 49.75
CA GLU A 406 95.65 3.42 49.00
C GLU A 406 94.75 4.66 48.99
N GLU A 407 94.18 4.98 47.82
CA GLU A 407 93.18 6.04 47.71
C GLU A 407 91.77 5.47 47.64
N ASP A 408 90.95 6.00 48.53
CA ASP A 408 89.52 5.72 48.59
C ASP A 408 88.71 6.91 48.09
N CYS A 409 87.55 6.63 47.50
CA CYS A 409 86.57 7.65 47.18
C CYS A 409 86.17 8.42 48.44
N ASP A 410 85.97 9.74 48.31
CA ASP A 410 85.56 10.63 49.40
C ASP A 410 84.03 10.68 49.61
N GLY A 411 83.27 10.03 48.72
CA GLY A 411 81.81 10.06 48.69
C GLY A 411 81.20 11.36 48.18
N ALA A 412 82.00 12.24 47.55
CA ALA A 412 81.56 13.53 47.01
C ALA A 412 82.06 13.80 45.59
N SER A 413 83.19 13.21 45.19
CA SER A 413 83.81 13.36 43.87
C SER A 413 83.69 12.08 43.06
N VAL A 414 83.31 12.23 41.79
CA VAL A 414 83.34 11.15 40.78
C VAL A 414 84.76 10.71 40.42
N ASN A 415 85.76 11.54 40.75
CA ASN A 415 87.17 11.25 40.53
C ASN A 415 87.82 10.76 41.82
N CYS A 416 88.68 9.75 41.69
CA CYS A 416 89.54 9.27 42.77
C CYS A 416 90.48 10.40 43.26
N PRO A 417 90.80 10.47 44.56
CA PRO A 417 91.79 11.40 45.08
C PRO A 417 93.16 11.29 44.39
N ALA A 418 93.97 12.34 44.57
CA ALA A 418 95.32 12.36 44.05
C ALA A 418 96.19 11.31 44.76
N ASP A 419 97.07 10.69 43.98
CA ASP A 419 98.03 9.66 44.40
C ASP A 419 98.92 10.16 45.56
N ALA A 420 98.84 9.51 46.71
CA ALA A 420 99.49 9.92 47.95
C ALA A 420 100.59 8.94 48.36
N LYS A 421 101.76 9.46 48.73
CA LYS A 421 102.93 8.65 49.13
C LYS A 421 103.21 8.82 50.62
N SER A 422 103.68 7.74 51.26
CA SER A 422 104.08 7.74 52.66
C SER A 422 105.38 8.52 52.88
N THR A 423 105.56 9.07 54.08
CA THR A 423 106.83 9.66 54.57
C THR A 423 107.33 8.95 55.82
N ASP A 424 106.79 7.77 56.12
CA ASP A 424 107.14 7.00 57.32
C ASP A 424 108.40 6.16 57.10
N VAL A 425 108.97 5.64 58.20
CA VAL A 425 110.08 4.68 58.16
C VAL A 425 109.57 3.40 57.48
N CYS A 426 110.18 3.06 56.34
CA CYS A 426 109.84 1.86 55.58
C CYS A 426 110.80 0.70 55.85
N ARG A 427 111.99 0.98 56.39
CA ARG A 427 112.90 -0.03 56.94
C ARG A 427 113.67 0.56 58.13
N PRO A 428 113.57 -0.05 59.33
CA PRO A 428 114.36 0.37 60.50
C PRO A 428 115.81 -0.14 60.46
N ALA A 429 116.73 0.58 61.13
CA ALA A 429 118.14 0.23 61.28
C ALA A 429 118.35 -1.14 61.94
N ALA A 430 119.24 -1.96 61.38
CA ALA A 430 119.49 -3.35 61.76
C ALA A 430 120.82 -3.58 62.51
N GLY A 431 121.53 -2.53 62.95
CA GLY A 431 122.76 -2.63 63.75
C GLY A 431 123.41 -1.27 64.06
N ASP A 432 124.50 -1.26 64.83
CA ASP A 432 125.16 -0.03 65.30
C ASP A 432 125.79 0.81 64.18
N CYS A 433 125.98 0.22 62.99
CA CYS A 433 126.49 0.88 61.79
C CYS A 433 125.42 1.09 60.70
N ASP A 434 124.13 1.04 61.03
CA ASP A 434 123.01 1.14 60.09
C ASP A 434 122.12 2.38 60.33
N LEU A 435 121.38 2.83 59.31
CA LEU A 435 120.44 3.96 59.39
C LEU A 435 119.01 3.51 59.06
N ASP A 436 118.01 4.24 59.56
CA ASP A 436 116.61 4.04 59.17
C ASP A 436 116.39 4.55 57.73
N GLU A 437 115.76 3.75 56.86
CA GLU A 437 115.23 4.23 55.58
C GLU A 437 113.80 4.75 55.74
N VAL A 438 113.62 6.00 55.32
CA VAL A 438 112.33 6.72 55.37
C VAL A 438 111.83 6.95 53.95
N CYS A 439 110.55 6.72 53.72
CA CYS A 439 109.93 7.06 52.44
C CYS A 439 110.12 8.56 52.12
N ASP A 440 110.42 8.88 50.87
CA ASP A 440 110.72 10.26 50.44
C ASP A 440 109.48 11.11 50.11
N GLY A 441 108.28 10.53 50.25
CA GLY A 441 107.02 11.16 49.86
C GLY A 441 106.81 11.24 48.34
N VAL A 442 107.58 10.50 47.53
CA VAL A 442 107.49 10.52 46.07
C VAL A 442 107.50 9.11 45.46
N ALA A 443 108.38 8.23 45.93
CA ALA A 443 108.53 6.88 45.40
C ALA A 443 107.61 5.87 46.10
N ASN A 444 107.08 4.90 45.34
CA ASN A 444 106.27 3.81 45.89
C ASN A 444 107.12 2.77 46.67
N ALA A 445 108.43 2.78 46.44
CA ALA A 445 109.38 1.84 47.03
C ALA A 445 110.21 2.51 48.13
N CYS A 446 110.56 1.74 49.15
CA CYS A 446 111.49 2.16 50.19
C CYS A 446 112.89 2.44 49.59
N PRO A 447 113.62 3.46 50.06
CA PRO A 447 114.99 3.70 49.64
C PRO A 447 115.93 2.49 49.85
N PRO A 448 117.08 2.44 49.15
CA PRO A 448 118.10 1.42 49.39
C PRO A 448 118.70 1.53 50.79
N ASP A 449 119.25 0.41 51.29
CA ASP A 449 119.92 0.29 52.59
C ASP A 449 121.06 1.31 52.74
N ALA A 450 121.10 2.05 53.85
CA ALA A 450 122.06 3.11 54.10
C ALA A 450 122.85 2.88 55.41
N PHE A 451 124.17 2.68 55.30
CA PHE A 451 125.03 2.45 56.46
C PHE A 451 125.74 3.74 56.94
N LEU A 452 126.15 3.78 58.22
CA LEU A 452 127.01 4.84 58.77
C LEU A 452 128.34 4.91 58.00
N PRO A 453 128.93 6.11 57.79
CA PRO A 453 130.15 6.28 57.01
C PRO A 453 131.33 5.44 57.51
N GLY A 454 132.17 4.97 56.57
CA GLY A 454 133.40 4.24 56.90
C GLY A 454 134.34 5.07 57.78
N GLY A 455 134.81 4.51 58.90
CA GLY A 455 135.62 5.21 59.90
C GLY A 455 134.82 5.78 61.08
N THR A 456 133.49 5.67 61.09
CA THR A 456 132.66 6.01 62.26
C THR A 456 132.98 5.03 63.38
N VAL A 457 133.48 5.50 64.53
CA VAL A 457 133.78 4.62 65.68
C VAL A 457 132.47 4.02 66.17
N CYS A 458 132.39 2.69 66.15
CA CYS A 458 131.25 1.93 66.64
C CYS A 458 131.56 1.21 67.96
N ARG A 459 132.85 1.02 68.28
CA ARG A 459 133.33 0.67 69.62
C ARG A 459 134.66 1.39 69.91
N ASP A 460 134.75 2.05 71.06
CA ASP A 460 135.97 2.74 71.50
C ASP A 460 137.02 1.75 72.06
N ALA A 461 138.31 2.09 71.96
CA ALA A 461 139.41 1.32 72.58
C ALA A 461 139.36 1.45 74.12
N VAL A 462 139.47 0.33 74.83
CA VAL A 462 139.34 0.27 76.30
C VAL A 462 140.66 0.62 77.02
N ASP A 463 141.81 0.17 76.51
CA ASP A 463 143.13 0.43 77.07
C ASP A 463 144.27 0.40 76.02
N GLU A 464 145.53 0.49 76.46
CA GLU A 464 146.70 0.58 75.59
C GLU A 464 146.99 -0.71 74.78
N CYS A 465 146.45 -1.86 75.20
CA CYS A 465 146.52 -3.12 74.44
C CYS A 465 145.20 -3.39 73.65
N ASP A 466 144.24 -2.46 73.62
CA ASP A 466 143.01 -2.52 72.81
C ASP A 466 143.05 -1.49 71.64
N ILE A 467 142.29 -1.74 70.57
CA ILE A 467 142.11 -0.83 69.44
C ILE A 467 140.62 -0.52 69.23
N ALA A 468 140.29 0.68 68.76
CA ALA A 468 138.90 1.06 68.50
C ALA A 468 138.43 0.51 67.14
N GLU A 469 137.22 -0.06 67.08
CA GLU A 469 136.60 -0.50 65.84
C GLU A 469 135.74 0.59 65.23
N THR A 470 135.83 0.67 63.91
CA THR A 470 135.09 1.63 63.11
C THR A 470 134.24 0.92 62.07
N CYS A 471 133.07 1.46 61.78
CA CYS A 471 132.19 1.00 60.72
C CYS A 471 132.96 0.95 59.39
N SER A 472 132.68 -0.07 58.58
CA SER A 472 133.28 -0.23 57.25
C SER A 472 132.64 0.67 56.18
N GLY A 473 131.45 1.24 56.47
CA GLY A 473 130.61 1.91 55.48
C GLY A 473 129.84 0.97 54.55
N ALA A 474 129.89 -0.35 54.79
CA ALA A 474 129.28 -1.35 53.93
C ALA A 474 128.54 -2.47 54.69
N ASN A 475 128.48 -2.42 56.02
CA ASN A 475 127.83 -3.43 56.86
C ASN A 475 127.17 -2.75 58.06
N ALA A 476 125.97 -3.21 58.42
CA ALA A 476 125.19 -2.76 59.56
C ALA A 476 125.86 -3.02 60.92
N ASN A 477 126.81 -3.96 61.00
CA ASN A 477 127.44 -4.37 62.26
C ASN A 477 128.84 -3.78 62.43
N CYS A 478 129.18 -3.44 63.67
CA CYS A 478 130.53 -3.06 64.07
C CYS A 478 131.51 -4.25 63.89
N PRO A 479 132.76 -4.03 63.43
CA PRO A 479 133.78 -5.09 63.38
C PRO A 479 134.03 -5.73 64.75
N GLN A 480 134.58 -6.95 64.75
CA GLN A 480 134.91 -7.69 65.97
C GLN A 480 136.14 -7.10 66.67
N ASP A 481 136.15 -7.17 68.00
CA ASP A 481 137.23 -6.72 68.89
C ASP A 481 138.54 -7.49 68.64
N THR A 482 139.64 -6.77 68.40
CA THR A 482 140.98 -7.37 68.21
C THR A 482 142.05 -6.60 68.96
N GLY A 483 142.53 -7.14 70.08
CA GLY A 483 143.64 -6.55 70.86
C GLY A 483 145.00 -6.53 70.14
N ARG A 484 145.96 -5.80 70.71
CA ARG A 484 147.37 -5.75 70.25
C ARG A 484 148.07 -7.10 70.43
N PRO A 485 149.11 -7.42 69.61
CA PRO A 485 149.82 -8.71 69.67
C PRO A 485 150.57 -8.93 70.99
N ASP A 486 150.55 -10.18 71.49
CA ASP A 486 151.32 -10.74 72.61
C ASP A 486 151.92 -12.07 72.10
N SER A 487 153.22 -12.07 71.80
CA SER A 487 153.89 -13.10 71.01
C SER A 487 154.25 -14.33 71.84
N ASP A 488 154.62 -14.17 73.11
CA ASP A 488 154.92 -15.29 74.01
C ASP A 488 153.75 -15.68 74.91
N HIS A 489 152.66 -14.91 74.86
CA HIS A 489 151.39 -15.14 75.53
C HIS A 489 151.50 -15.15 77.05
N ASP A 490 152.38 -14.33 77.62
CA ASP A 490 152.53 -14.18 79.05
C ASP A 490 151.55 -13.18 79.70
N GLY A 491 150.77 -12.48 78.86
CA GLY A 491 149.73 -11.54 79.26
C GLY A 491 150.14 -10.07 79.19
N ILE A 492 151.35 -9.75 78.74
CA ILE A 492 151.80 -8.41 78.41
C ILE A 492 151.90 -8.30 76.88
N CYS A 493 151.25 -7.31 76.26
CA CYS A 493 151.36 -7.17 74.81
C CYS A 493 152.80 -6.78 74.41
N ASP A 494 153.32 -7.30 73.30
CA ASP A 494 154.74 -7.23 72.86
C ASP A 494 155.38 -5.83 72.96
N ALA A 495 154.56 -4.80 72.81
CA ALA A 495 154.99 -3.41 72.88
C ALA A 495 155.44 -2.98 74.30
N LEU A 496 155.06 -3.74 75.34
CA LEU A 496 155.31 -3.47 76.75
C LEU A 496 156.13 -4.58 77.43
N ASP A 497 156.47 -5.65 76.70
CA ASP A 497 157.16 -6.82 77.22
C ASP A 497 158.70 -6.66 77.09
N ASP A 498 159.43 -6.83 78.21
CA ASP A 498 160.90 -6.78 78.29
C ASP A 498 161.58 -8.08 77.84
N CYS A 499 160.80 -9.15 77.70
CA CYS A 499 161.16 -10.41 77.07
C CYS A 499 160.09 -10.83 76.04
N PRO A 500 159.90 -10.10 74.91
CA PRO A 500 158.78 -10.29 73.95
C PRO A 500 158.57 -11.68 73.33
N ASN A 501 159.48 -12.62 73.60
CA ASN A 501 159.45 -13.98 73.04
C ASN A 501 159.70 -15.06 74.11
N ALA A 502 159.80 -14.70 75.38
CA ALA A 502 160.16 -15.60 76.47
C ALA A 502 159.32 -15.29 77.71
N SER A 503 158.26 -16.09 77.86
CA SER A 503 157.20 -15.84 78.83
C SER A 503 157.71 -15.56 80.24
N ASP A 504 157.51 -14.31 80.67
CA ASP A 504 157.67 -13.81 82.03
C ASP A 504 156.74 -12.63 82.32
N GLY A 505 155.49 -12.95 82.66
CA GLY A 505 154.51 -11.92 83.04
C GLY A 505 154.86 -11.15 84.31
N THR A 506 156.00 -11.42 84.97
CA THR A 506 156.50 -10.62 86.09
C THR A 506 157.52 -9.56 85.68
N GLN A 507 158.10 -9.67 84.47
CA GLN A 507 159.01 -8.67 83.88
C GLN A 507 160.17 -8.35 84.84
N ALA A 508 160.75 -9.39 85.42
CA ALA A 508 161.78 -9.24 86.44
C ALA A 508 163.14 -9.07 85.75
N ASP A 509 163.81 -7.93 85.98
CA ASP A 509 165.15 -7.64 85.49
C ASP A 509 166.05 -7.34 86.70
N SER A 510 166.76 -8.36 87.16
CA SER A 510 167.52 -8.32 88.42
C SER A 510 168.82 -7.55 88.30
N ASP A 511 169.42 -7.43 87.11
CA ASP A 511 170.66 -6.69 86.89
C ASP A 511 170.45 -5.28 86.30
N GLY A 512 169.24 -5.02 85.80
CA GLY A 512 168.74 -3.70 85.41
C GLY A 512 169.16 -3.28 84.01
N ASP A 513 169.49 -4.21 83.12
CA ASP A 513 169.95 -3.91 81.76
C ASP A 513 168.82 -3.72 80.72
N GLY A 514 167.57 -3.93 81.12
CA GLY A 514 166.36 -3.79 80.31
C GLY A 514 165.99 -5.03 79.50
N ILE A 515 166.65 -6.17 79.75
CA ILE A 515 166.28 -7.50 79.26
C ILE A 515 165.84 -8.32 80.48
N GLY A 516 164.63 -8.88 80.46
CA GLY A 516 164.14 -9.65 81.61
C GLY A 516 165.01 -10.88 81.90
N ASP A 517 165.09 -11.24 83.19
CA ASP A 517 165.83 -12.38 83.74
C ASP A 517 165.50 -13.70 83.00
N ALA A 518 164.28 -13.82 82.48
CA ALA A 518 163.82 -14.99 81.75
C ALA A 518 164.49 -15.16 80.37
N CYS A 519 164.93 -14.06 79.74
CA CYS A 519 165.60 -14.06 78.44
C CYS A 519 167.07 -13.61 78.47
N ASP A 520 167.62 -13.32 79.66
CA ASP A 520 169.03 -12.96 79.84
C ASP A 520 169.97 -14.20 79.93
N PRO A 521 170.95 -14.36 79.02
CA PRO A 521 171.91 -15.47 79.03
C PRO A 521 173.06 -15.37 80.07
N CYS A 522 173.22 -14.27 80.81
CA CYS A 522 174.40 -13.99 81.64
C CYS A 522 174.13 -13.87 83.16
N THR A 523 173.53 -14.89 83.78
CA THR A 523 173.22 -14.85 85.22
C THR A 523 174.46 -14.73 86.13
N ASN A 524 174.65 -13.61 86.81
CA ASN A 524 175.43 -13.51 88.05
C ASN A 524 174.89 -12.46 89.01
#